data_AF-Q8EK02-F1
#
_entry.id   AF-Q8EK02-F1
#
_cell.length_a   1.000
_cell.length_b   1.000
_cell.length_c   1.000
_cell.angle_alpha   90.00
_cell.angle_beta   90.00
_cell.angle_gamma   90.00
#
_symmetry.space_group_name_H-M   'P 1'
#
loop_
_entity.id
_entity.type
_entity.pdbx_description
1 polymer ?
#
loop_
_entity_poly.entity_id
_entity_poly.type
_entity_poly.pdbx_seq_one_letter_code
_entity_poly.pdbx_strand_id
1 'polypeptide(L)'
;MDNIQQEKLKNLIRSLEKSASPQEAEYLMGEILVPLLAEDGYSIQAVGDQRDFGVDFIARKDKHEEQFPEEIAIEYKHYRKAAVGLDVVHRVLGAAMSMGLSRAMVITNSRFTYAAREAIRRSSPVGVELLDIDALRSWIGRIEEVPSIDVVQVNIIRREFSRRLIELILKNPRYLDEIEWREMERLLAEVFEGLGFSVRLTPGSKDGGKDIILTCQVATKNHTYYVEVKHWRSGQRVGSGAITEFLNVIINEQIDGGLYLSTYGYCSNSIESLTEIQRKSLRFGTENKVVTLCQSYVKAMSGIWAPDKLLPEVLYDNTL
;
A
#
# COMPACT_ATOMS: atom_id res chain seq x y z
N MET A 1 -20.70 -6.16 5.26
CA MET A 1 -21.67 -5.35 4.49
C MET A 1 -21.58 -5.62 2.98
N ASP A 2 -22.69 -5.65 2.23
CA ASP A 2 -22.71 -5.87 0.77
C ASP A 2 -22.59 -4.57 -0.07
N ASN A 3 -22.34 -4.71 -1.38
CA ASN A 3 -22.15 -3.56 -2.30
C ASN A 3 -23.40 -2.66 -2.41
N ILE A 4 -24.61 -3.21 -2.20
CA ILE A 4 -25.87 -2.45 -2.31
C ILE A 4 -25.99 -1.52 -1.10
N GLN A 5 -25.71 -2.02 0.09
CA GLN A 5 -25.72 -1.26 1.34
C GLN A 5 -24.62 -0.19 1.37
N GLN A 6 -23.48 -0.46 0.72
CA GLN A 6 -22.41 0.54 0.56
C GLN A 6 -22.76 1.67 -0.39
N GLU A 7 -23.35 1.38 -1.55
CA GLU A 7 -23.77 2.45 -2.45
C GLU A 7 -24.88 3.30 -1.79
N LYS A 8 -25.73 2.68 -0.97
CA LYS A 8 -26.68 3.41 -0.09
C LYS A 8 -25.94 4.34 0.88
N LEU A 9 -24.89 3.86 1.56
CA LEU A 9 -24.08 4.67 2.48
C LEU A 9 -23.32 5.81 1.77
N LYS A 10 -22.74 5.56 0.60
CA LYS A 10 -22.09 6.59 -0.23
C LYS A 10 -23.09 7.68 -0.61
N ASN A 11 -24.33 7.31 -0.93
CA ASN A 11 -25.39 8.27 -1.21
C ASN A 11 -25.84 9.05 0.04
N LEU A 12 -25.90 8.41 1.21
CA LEU A 12 -26.17 9.11 2.48
C LEU A 12 -25.08 10.14 2.81
N ILE A 13 -23.79 9.83 2.60
CA ILE A 13 -22.70 10.81 2.72
C ILE A 13 -22.91 12.00 1.77
N ARG A 14 -23.23 11.75 0.49
CA ARG A 14 -23.46 12.82 -0.49
C ARG A 14 -24.63 13.72 -0.06
N SER A 15 -25.66 13.16 0.56
CA SER A 15 -26.78 13.91 1.14
C SER A 15 -26.37 14.69 2.38
N LEU A 16 -25.56 14.09 3.27
CA LEU A 16 -25.03 14.73 4.48
C LEU A 16 -24.22 15.99 4.15
N GLU A 17 -23.38 15.93 3.12
CA GLU A 17 -22.56 17.07 2.66
C GLU A 17 -23.40 18.21 2.07
N LYS A 18 -24.59 17.90 1.55
CA LYS A 18 -25.52 18.87 0.97
C LYS A 18 -26.57 19.37 1.96
N SER A 19 -26.74 18.69 3.10
CA SER A 19 -27.75 19.05 4.09
C SER A 19 -27.49 20.47 4.62
N ALA A 20 -28.59 21.21 4.78
CA ALA A 20 -28.56 22.57 5.31
C ALA A 20 -29.05 22.66 6.76
N SER A 21 -29.65 21.58 7.29
CA SER A 21 -30.26 21.50 8.62
C SER A 21 -29.41 20.61 9.54
N PRO A 22 -29.02 21.09 10.74
CA PRO A 22 -28.35 20.26 11.74
C PRO A 22 -29.13 19.01 12.11
N GLN A 23 -30.46 19.10 12.25
CA GLN A 23 -31.33 17.97 12.61
C GLN A 23 -31.37 16.90 11.51
N GLU A 24 -31.49 17.32 10.25
CA GLU A 24 -31.44 16.39 9.12
C GLU A 24 -30.05 15.73 9.03
N ALA A 25 -28.98 16.51 9.23
CA ALA A 25 -27.62 15.99 9.20
C ALA A 25 -27.35 14.97 10.32
N GLU A 26 -27.90 15.19 11.52
CA GLU A 26 -27.80 14.23 12.63
C GLU A 26 -28.57 12.95 12.34
N TYR A 27 -29.79 13.04 11.80
CA TYR A 27 -30.55 11.88 11.35
C TYR A 27 -29.79 11.06 10.28
N LEU A 28 -29.26 11.74 9.26
CA LEU A 28 -28.45 11.09 8.22
C LEU A 28 -27.18 10.46 8.80
N MET A 29 -26.56 11.09 9.80
CA MET A 29 -25.41 10.51 10.49
C MET A 29 -25.79 9.23 11.23
N GLY A 30 -26.93 9.21 11.93
CA GLY A 30 -27.46 8.00 12.56
C GLY A 30 -27.61 6.85 11.55
N GLU A 31 -28.25 7.12 10.41
CA GLU A 31 -28.43 6.15 9.32
C GLU A 31 -27.10 5.64 8.74
N ILE A 32 -26.04 6.46 8.78
CA ILE A 32 -24.69 6.06 8.36
C ILE A 32 -24.02 5.19 9.43
N LEU A 33 -24.08 5.59 10.69
CA LEU A 33 -23.36 4.93 11.77
C LEU A 33 -23.94 3.55 12.11
N VAL A 34 -25.27 3.40 12.08
CA VAL A 34 -25.96 2.14 12.42
C VAL A 34 -25.34 0.94 11.69
N PRO A 35 -25.27 0.91 10.35
CA PRO A 35 -24.65 -0.21 9.65
C PRO A 35 -23.13 -0.27 9.80
N LEU A 36 -22.43 0.85 9.99
CA LEU A 36 -20.97 0.87 10.15
C LEU A 36 -20.52 0.20 11.45
N LEU A 37 -21.14 0.59 12.56
CA LEU A 37 -20.80 0.09 13.88
C LEU A 37 -21.39 -1.30 14.15
N ALA A 38 -22.47 -1.68 13.45
CA ALA A 38 -23.00 -3.05 13.49
C ALA A 38 -22.00 -4.09 12.97
N GLU A 39 -21.13 -3.74 12.00
CA GLU A 39 -20.06 -4.65 11.53
C GLU A 39 -19.07 -5.00 12.65
N ASP A 40 -18.84 -4.09 13.60
CA ASP A 40 -18.00 -4.31 14.78
C ASP A 40 -18.78 -4.85 16.00
N GLY A 41 -20.06 -5.18 15.81
CA GLY A 41 -20.94 -5.77 16.82
C GLY A 41 -21.60 -4.77 17.76
N TYR A 42 -21.61 -3.48 17.43
CA TYR A 42 -22.32 -2.47 18.23
C TYR A 42 -23.74 -2.24 17.72
N SER A 43 -24.65 -1.99 18.66
CA SER A 43 -25.94 -1.36 18.42
C SER A 43 -25.84 0.13 18.76
N ILE A 44 -26.53 0.99 17.99
CA ILE A 44 -26.54 2.44 18.24
C ILE A 44 -27.91 2.86 18.74
N GLN A 45 -27.90 3.74 19.74
CA GLN A 45 -29.08 4.45 20.21
C GLN A 45 -28.84 5.96 20.18
N ALA A 46 -29.74 6.72 19.55
CA ALA A 46 -29.75 8.18 19.66
C ALA A 46 -30.14 8.59 21.08
N VAL A 47 -29.42 9.56 21.65
CA VAL A 47 -29.71 10.12 22.97
C VAL A 47 -30.62 11.30 22.77
N GLY A 48 -31.91 11.16 23.08
CA GLY A 48 -32.83 12.29 23.03
C GLY A 48 -32.50 13.34 24.09
N ASP A 49 -32.99 14.58 23.89
CA ASP A 49 -32.79 15.78 24.72
C ASP A 49 -33.03 15.61 26.25
N GLN A 50 -33.59 14.48 26.68
CA GLN A 50 -33.93 14.21 28.09
C GLN A 50 -32.78 13.60 28.92
N ARG A 51 -31.67 13.19 28.29
CA ARG A 51 -30.45 12.73 29.00
C ARG A 51 -29.27 13.59 28.58
N ASP A 52 -29.14 14.72 29.25
CA ASP A 52 -28.27 15.86 28.92
C ASP A 52 -26.77 15.59 29.21
N PHE A 53 -26.23 14.50 28.66
CA PHE A 53 -24.80 14.19 28.76
C PHE A 53 -23.96 14.86 27.66
N GLY A 54 -24.59 15.59 26.73
CA GLY A 54 -23.90 16.37 25.70
C GLY A 54 -23.34 15.58 24.51
N VAL A 55 -23.90 14.39 24.23
CA VAL A 55 -23.54 13.51 23.10
C VAL A 55 -24.80 13.07 22.35
N ASP A 56 -24.69 12.84 21.05
CA ASP A 56 -25.85 12.60 20.18
C ASP A 56 -26.20 11.11 20.08
N PHE A 57 -25.20 10.23 20.17
CA PHE A 57 -25.41 8.78 20.13
C PHE A 57 -24.59 8.04 21.19
N ILE A 58 -25.10 6.87 21.59
CA ILE A 58 -24.36 5.86 22.35
C ILE A 58 -24.35 4.57 21.55
N ALA A 59 -23.16 4.06 21.26
CA ALA A 59 -22.98 2.72 20.70
C ALA A 59 -22.69 1.72 21.81
N ARG A 60 -23.35 0.56 21.84
CA ARG A 60 -23.16 -0.52 22.82
C ARG A 60 -22.86 -1.84 22.13
N LYS A 61 -21.84 -2.54 22.62
CA LYS A 61 -21.54 -3.92 22.23
C LYS A 61 -22.10 -4.89 23.27
N ASP A 62 -22.87 -5.88 22.83
CA ASP A 62 -23.47 -6.87 23.73
C ASP A 62 -22.40 -7.77 24.38
N LYS A 63 -22.68 -8.22 25.61
CA LYS A 63 -21.73 -8.95 26.46
C LYS A 63 -21.38 -10.33 25.87
N HIS A 64 -20.10 -10.67 25.90
CA HIS A 64 -19.66 -12.04 26.15
C HIS A 64 -19.34 -12.19 27.64
N GLU A 65 -19.61 -13.37 28.21
CA GLU A 65 -19.78 -13.68 29.65
C GLU A 65 -18.65 -13.24 30.61
N GLU A 66 -17.53 -12.71 30.11
CA GLU A 66 -16.37 -12.30 30.93
C GLU A 66 -15.89 -10.85 30.70
N GLN A 67 -16.61 -10.00 29.94
CA GLN A 67 -16.20 -8.62 29.66
C GLN A 67 -17.21 -7.55 30.13
N PHE A 68 -16.68 -6.40 30.56
CA PHE A 68 -17.47 -5.19 30.80
C PHE A 68 -18.12 -4.72 29.49
N PRO A 69 -19.35 -4.19 29.53
CA PRO A 69 -20.00 -3.66 28.34
C PRO A 69 -19.13 -2.56 27.74
N GLU A 70 -18.82 -2.68 26.46
CA GLU A 70 -18.08 -1.65 25.73
C GLU A 70 -19.09 -0.66 25.15
N GLU A 71 -19.12 0.56 25.69
CA GLU A 71 -19.93 1.64 25.17
C GLU A 71 -19.05 2.79 24.66
N ILE A 72 -19.49 3.42 23.58
CA ILE A 72 -18.83 4.56 22.95
C ILE A 72 -19.80 5.73 22.97
N ALA A 73 -19.39 6.85 23.58
CA ALA A 73 -20.07 8.13 23.46
C ALA A 73 -19.73 8.78 22.11
N ILE A 74 -20.73 9.21 21.34
CA ILE A 74 -20.52 9.77 20.00
C ILE A 74 -21.18 11.15 19.93
N GLU A 75 -20.39 12.20 19.65
CA GLU A 75 -20.88 13.54 19.31
C GLU A 75 -20.62 13.82 17.83
N TYR A 76 -21.66 14.20 17.11
CA TYR A 76 -21.63 14.66 15.75
C TYR A 76 -21.70 16.19 15.68
N LYS A 77 -20.92 16.79 14.78
CA LYS A 77 -20.96 18.22 14.49
C LYS A 77 -21.06 18.51 13.00
N HIS A 78 -22.12 19.23 12.67
CA HIS A 78 -22.37 19.72 11.32
C HIS A 78 -21.91 21.18 11.16
N TYR A 79 -20.97 21.42 10.25
CA TYR A 79 -20.47 22.75 9.88
C TYR A 79 -20.46 22.95 8.37
N ARG A 80 -20.75 24.18 7.91
CA ARG A 80 -20.66 24.53 6.48
C ARG A 80 -19.23 24.78 6.00
N LYS A 81 -18.42 25.49 6.81
CA LYS A 81 -17.04 25.87 6.47
C LYS A 81 -16.07 25.89 7.67
N ALA A 82 -16.60 25.93 8.89
CA ALA A 82 -15.80 25.99 10.11
C ALA A 82 -15.22 24.62 10.46
N ALA A 83 -14.05 24.62 11.11
CA ALA A 83 -13.44 23.42 11.64
C ALA A 83 -13.86 23.19 13.09
N VAL A 84 -13.91 21.93 13.52
CA VAL A 84 -14.18 21.54 14.91
C VAL A 84 -12.98 21.93 15.79
N GLY A 85 -13.26 22.66 16.86
CA GLY A 85 -12.30 23.15 17.84
C GLY A 85 -12.04 22.18 19.00
N LEU A 86 -11.10 22.58 19.85
CA LEU A 86 -10.72 21.84 21.07
C LEU A 86 -11.87 21.74 22.09
N ASP A 87 -12.78 22.72 22.09
CA ASP A 87 -13.92 22.80 23.00
C ASP A 87 -14.86 21.59 22.88
N VAL A 88 -15.10 21.12 21.65
CA VAL A 88 -15.93 19.94 21.38
C VAL A 88 -15.26 18.68 21.92
N VAL A 89 -13.95 18.53 21.70
CA VAL A 89 -13.19 17.37 22.20
C VAL A 89 -13.25 17.28 23.72
N HIS A 90 -13.07 18.41 24.42
CA HIS A 90 -13.18 18.44 25.89
C HIS A 90 -14.60 18.15 26.38
N ARG A 91 -15.63 18.58 25.65
CA ARG A 91 -17.03 18.31 26.00
C ARG A 91 -17.32 16.80 25.96
N VAL A 92 -17.01 16.13 24.85
CA VAL A 92 -17.22 14.67 24.73
C VAL A 92 -16.38 13.91 25.75
N LEU A 93 -15.15 14.34 25.99
CA LEU A 93 -14.30 13.72 26.99
C LEU A 93 -14.92 13.78 28.38
N GLY A 94 -15.41 14.95 28.79
CA GLY A 94 -16.11 15.15 30.06
C GLY A 94 -17.39 14.32 30.15
N ALA A 95 -18.17 14.28 29.08
CA ALA A 95 -19.37 13.45 28.97
C ALA A 95 -19.05 11.97 29.20
N ALA A 96 -18.10 11.42 28.44
CA ALA A 96 -17.67 10.03 28.54
C ALA A 96 -17.18 9.68 29.95
N MET A 97 -16.37 10.55 30.57
CA MET A 97 -15.91 10.36 31.95
C MET A 97 -17.08 10.35 32.95
N SER A 98 -18.05 11.26 32.81
CA SER A 98 -19.22 11.33 33.69
C SER A 98 -20.12 10.09 33.60
N MET A 99 -20.15 9.48 32.42
CA MET A 99 -20.89 8.26 32.12
C MET A 99 -20.09 6.98 32.46
N GLY A 100 -18.81 7.11 32.84
CA GLY A 100 -17.94 5.98 33.13
C GLY A 100 -17.46 5.21 31.89
N LEU A 101 -17.50 5.84 30.71
CA LEU A 101 -17.09 5.23 29.44
C LEU A 101 -15.59 5.37 29.21
N SER A 102 -14.97 4.34 28.65
CA SER A 102 -13.54 4.33 28.30
C SER A 102 -13.26 4.81 26.88
N ARG A 103 -14.30 5.02 26.06
CA ARG A 103 -14.18 5.43 24.65
C ARG A 103 -15.17 6.52 24.28
N ALA A 104 -14.71 7.40 23.39
CA ALA A 104 -15.47 8.52 22.86
C ALA A 104 -15.11 8.75 21.38
N MET A 105 -16.06 9.24 20.61
CA MET A 105 -15.91 9.55 19.19
C MET A 105 -16.49 10.92 18.88
N VAL A 106 -15.74 11.74 18.16
CA VAL A 106 -16.20 13.01 17.61
C VAL A 106 -16.24 12.90 16.09
N ILE A 107 -17.40 13.14 15.50
CA ILE A 107 -17.63 13.00 14.06
C ILE A 107 -18.01 14.35 13.46
N THR A 108 -17.51 14.68 12.28
CA THR A 108 -17.92 15.91 11.58
C THR A 108 -17.98 15.75 10.07
N ASN A 109 -18.89 16.49 9.44
CA ASN A 109 -18.92 16.65 7.98
C ASN A 109 -17.84 17.62 7.45
N SER A 110 -17.08 18.26 8.35
CA SER A 110 -15.99 19.18 8.00
C SER A 110 -14.64 18.60 8.43
N ARG A 111 -13.76 19.43 8.99
CA ARG A 111 -12.40 19.07 9.43
C ARG A 111 -12.17 19.42 10.89
N PHE A 112 -11.15 18.84 11.49
CA PHE A 112 -10.67 19.22 12.83
C PHE A 112 -9.56 20.27 12.75
N THR A 113 -9.52 21.16 13.73
CA THR A 113 -8.37 22.04 13.96
C THR A 113 -7.14 21.23 14.41
N TYR A 114 -5.94 21.79 14.20
CA TYR A 114 -4.70 21.18 14.70
C TYR A 114 -4.76 20.96 16.22
N ALA A 115 -5.23 21.96 16.99
CA ALA A 115 -5.38 21.85 18.44
C ALA A 115 -6.30 20.70 18.88
N ALA A 116 -7.40 20.45 18.17
CA ALA A 116 -8.27 19.29 18.44
C ALA A 116 -7.52 17.96 18.21
N ARG A 117 -6.71 17.86 17.14
CA ARG A 117 -5.89 16.67 16.84
C ARG A 117 -4.71 16.48 17.81
N GLU A 118 -4.15 17.56 18.36
CA GLU A 118 -3.16 17.48 19.46
C GLU A 118 -3.82 17.00 20.76
N ALA A 119 -5.08 17.37 20.95
CA ALA A 119 -6.00 16.99 22.04
C ALA A 119 -5.81 15.55 22.51
N ILE A 120 -5.91 14.64 21.53
CA ILE A 120 -6.01 13.19 21.72
C ILE A 120 -4.65 12.50 21.92
N ARG A 121 -3.52 13.21 21.74
CA ARG A 121 -2.17 12.64 21.94
C ARG A 121 -1.72 12.66 23.39
N ARG A 122 -2.45 13.38 24.25
CA ARG A 122 -2.22 13.40 25.68
C ARG A 122 -2.85 12.15 26.29
N SER A 123 -2.16 11.52 27.24
CA SER A 123 -2.71 10.37 27.97
C SER A 123 -3.99 10.78 28.70
N SER A 124 -5.10 10.14 28.35
CA SER A 124 -6.42 10.32 28.95
C SER A 124 -6.97 8.94 29.33
N PRO A 125 -7.73 8.81 30.44
CA PRO A 125 -8.42 7.56 30.78
C PRO A 125 -9.45 7.13 29.72
N VAL A 126 -9.93 8.08 28.91
CA VAL A 126 -10.87 7.84 27.82
C VAL A 126 -10.14 7.99 26.49
N GLY A 127 -10.19 6.95 25.66
CA GLY A 127 -9.71 7.01 24.28
C GLY A 127 -10.67 7.82 23.41
N VAL A 128 -10.16 8.85 22.73
CA VAL A 128 -10.98 9.72 21.87
C VAL A 128 -10.57 9.56 20.41
N GLU A 129 -11.54 9.28 19.56
CA GLU A 129 -11.38 9.15 18.11
C GLU A 129 -12.00 10.37 17.40
N LEU A 130 -11.30 10.92 16.40
CA LEU A 130 -11.77 12.05 15.60
C LEU A 130 -11.99 11.58 14.15
N LEU A 131 -13.23 11.64 13.68
CA LEU A 131 -13.61 11.22 12.32
C LEU A 131 -14.15 12.40 11.53
N ASP A 132 -13.37 12.87 10.56
CA ASP A 132 -13.84 13.85 9.58
C ASP A 132 -14.50 13.13 8.39
N ILE A 133 -15.04 13.92 7.46
CA ILE A 133 -15.78 13.37 6.31
C ILE A 133 -14.90 12.46 5.44
N ASP A 134 -13.60 12.75 5.34
CA ASP A 134 -12.64 11.92 4.61
C ASP A 134 -12.37 10.61 5.35
N ALA A 135 -12.26 10.64 6.69
CA ALA A 135 -12.18 9.44 7.52
C ALA A 135 -13.45 8.58 7.44
N LEU A 136 -14.63 9.19 7.38
CA LEU A 136 -15.91 8.47 7.23
C LEU A 136 -16.04 7.83 5.85
N ARG A 137 -15.66 8.56 4.79
CA ARG A 137 -15.54 8.00 3.42
C ARG A 137 -14.54 6.84 3.38
N SER A 138 -13.43 6.97 4.08
CA SER A 138 -12.43 5.91 4.21
C SER A 138 -12.94 4.73 5.03
N TRP A 139 -13.81 4.95 6.03
CA TRP A 139 -14.46 3.87 6.76
C TRP A 139 -15.43 3.09 5.88
N ILE A 140 -16.29 3.78 5.12
CA ILE A 140 -17.21 3.13 4.16
C ILE A 140 -16.43 2.44 3.04
N GLY A 141 -15.37 3.08 2.54
CA GLY A 141 -14.47 2.52 1.53
C GLY A 141 -13.71 1.30 2.03
N ARG A 142 -13.31 1.24 3.30
CA ARG A 142 -12.67 0.06 3.92
C ARG A 142 -13.59 -1.16 3.97
N ILE A 143 -14.89 -0.97 3.85
CA ILE A 143 -15.84 -2.07 3.91
C ILE A 143 -16.00 -2.72 2.52
N GLU A 144 -15.59 -2.04 1.45
CA GLU A 144 -15.47 -2.59 0.09
C GLU A 144 -13.98 -2.85 -0.18
N GLU A 145 -13.55 -4.11 -0.03
CA GLU A 145 -12.17 -4.63 -0.12
C GLU A 145 -11.30 -4.32 1.13
N VAL A 146 -10.87 -5.26 1.98
CA VAL A 146 -10.32 -6.61 1.77
C VAL A 146 -10.59 -7.40 3.08
N PRO A 147 -10.73 -8.75 3.07
CA PRO A 147 -10.36 -9.52 4.25
C PRO A 147 -9.03 -9.00 4.81
N SER A 148 -8.70 -9.24 6.08
CA SER A 148 -7.29 -9.33 6.43
C SER A 148 -6.70 -10.54 5.70
N ILE A 149 -6.50 -10.41 4.37
CA ILE A 149 -5.34 -11.00 3.74
C ILE A 149 -4.24 -10.32 4.48
N ASP A 150 -3.65 -11.03 5.42
CA ASP A 150 -2.46 -10.60 6.07
C ASP A 150 -1.43 -10.40 4.93
N VAL A 151 -1.35 -9.16 4.43
CA VAL A 151 -0.49 -8.79 3.29
C VAL A 151 0.94 -9.13 3.68
N VAL A 152 1.26 -9.10 4.97
CA VAL A 152 2.51 -9.62 5.52
C VAL A 152 2.59 -11.12 5.32
N GLN A 153 1.59 -11.94 5.68
CA GLN A 153 1.60 -13.39 5.37
C GLN A 153 1.68 -13.69 3.88
N VAL A 154 0.91 -13.02 3.01
CA VAL A 154 0.99 -13.23 1.56
C VAL A 154 2.36 -12.81 1.03
N ASN A 155 2.93 -11.72 1.53
CA ASN A 155 4.29 -11.32 1.15
C ASN A 155 5.32 -12.33 1.68
N ILE A 156 5.20 -12.84 2.91
CA ILE A 156 6.06 -13.91 3.45
C ILE A 156 5.99 -15.15 2.56
N ILE A 157 4.78 -15.61 2.21
CA ILE A 157 4.57 -16.76 1.33
C ILE A 157 5.17 -16.49 -0.05
N ARG A 158 4.98 -15.29 -0.61
CA ARG A 158 5.57 -14.90 -1.91
C ARG A 158 7.09 -14.89 -1.87
N ARG A 159 7.69 -14.31 -0.82
CA ARG A 159 9.15 -14.29 -0.65
C ARG A 159 9.71 -15.71 -0.55
N GLU A 160 9.07 -16.54 0.27
CA GLU A 160 9.48 -17.92 0.45
C GLU A 160 9.27 -18.77 -0.83
N PHE A 161 8.20 -18.51 -1.58
CA PHE A 161 7.99 -19.11 -2.90
C PHE A 161 9.09 -18.69 -3.89
N SER A 162 9.40 -17.39 -3.99
CA SER A 162 10.50 -16.86 -4.80
C SER A 162 11.83 -17.52 -4.41
N ARG A 163 12.12 -17.64 -3.12
CA ARG A 163 13.33 -18.31 -2.61
C ARG A 163 13.44 -19.76 -3.07
N ARG A 164 12.34 -20.52 -3.02
CA ARG A 164 12.30 -21.92 -3.50
C ARG A 164 12.51 -22.02 -5.00
N LEU A 165 11.94 -21.09 -5.78
CA LEU A 165 12.20 -21.00 -7.22
C LEU A 165 13.67 -20.67 -7.51
N ILE A 166 14.27 -19.73 -6.77
CA ILE A 166 15.71 -19.40 -6.86
C ILE A 166 16.56 -20.66 -6.64
N GLU A 167 16.28 -21.44 -5.60
CA GLU A 167 16.99 -22.69 -5.32
C GLU A 167 16.83 -23.74 -6.44
N LEU A 168 15.64 -23.83 -7.06
CA LEU A 168 15.42 -24.70 -8.22
C LEU A 168 16.22 -24.24 -9.43
N ILE A 169 16.19 -22.95 -9.78
CA ILE A 169 16.97 -22.37 -10.89
C ILE A 169 18.46 -22.66 -10.71
N LEU A 170 18.98 -22.54 -9.49
CA LEU A 170 20.39 -22.81 -9.20
C LEU A 170 20.75 -24.30 -9.31
N LYS A 171 19.81 -25.21 -9.04
CA LYS A 171 20.00 -26.65 -9.28
C LYS A 171 19.99 -26.98 -10.77
N ASN A 172 19.11 -26.35 -11.54
CA ASN A 172 19.00 -26.52 -12.98
C ASN A 172 18.39 -25.28 -13.64
N PRO A 173 19.17 -24.49 -14.41
CA PRO A 173 18.69 -23.28 -15.06
C PRO A 173 17.46 -23.47 -15.97
N ARG A 174 17.24 -24.69 -16.51
CA ARG A 174 16.07 -25.01 -17.32
C ARG A 174 14.73 -24.79 -16.63
N TYR A 175 14.69 -24.73 -15.29
CA TYR A 175 13.46 -24.35 -14.59
C TYR A 175 12.99 -22.94 -14.91
N LEU A 176 13.85 -22.06 -15.43
CA LEU A 176 13.45 -20.74 -15.91
C LEU A 176 12.36 -20.83 -16.99
N ASP A 177 12.36 -21.86 -17.84
CA ASP A 177 11.36 -22.04 -18.91
C ASP A 177 9.94 -22.29 -18.36
N GLU A 178 9.84 -22.80 -17.14
CA GLU A 178 8.58 -23.19 -16.50
C GLU A 178 7.97 -22.05 -15.65
N ILE A 179 8.72 -20.98 -15.41
CA ILE A 179 8.29 -19.85 -14.57
C ILE A 179 7.39 -18.92 -15.38
N GLU A 180 6.31 -18.42 -14.79
CA GLU A 180 5.41 -17.50 -15.47
C GLU A 180 6.00 -16.08 -15.49
N TRP A 181 5.65 -15.27 -16.50
CA TRP A 181 6.30 -13.95 -16.70
C TRP A 181 6.20 -13.05 -15.46
N ARG A 182 5.05 -13.01 -14.78
CA ARG A 182 4.86 -12.20 -13.58
C ARG A 182 5.50 -12.84 -12.35
N GLU A 183 5.65 -14.16 -12.33
CA GLU A 183 6.44 -14.86 -11.31
C GLU A 183 7.93 -14.54 -11.44
N MET A 184 8.45 -14.45 -12.68
CA MET A 184 9.83 -14.04 -12.96
C MET A 184 10.13 -12.64 -12.41
N GLU A 185 9.25 -11.68 -12.65
CA GLU A 185 9.42 -10.32 -12.15
C GLU A 185 9.40 -10.25 -10.61
N ARG A 186 8.50 -11.01 -9.95
CA ARG A 186 8.46 -11.12 -8.48
C ARG A 186 9.70 -11.78 -7.90
N LEU A 187 10.21 -12.81 -8.59
CA LEU A 187 11.45 -13.49 -8.21
C LEU A 187 12.63 -12.53 -8.29
N LEU A 188 12.76 -11.79 -9.40
CA LEU A 188 13.81 -10.80 -9.58
C LEU A 188 13.70 -9.66 -8.56
N ALA A 189 12.48 -9.22 -8.23
CA ALA A 189 12.27 -8.23 -7.17
C ALA A 189 12.82 -8.71 -5.81
N GLU A 190 12.52 -9.94 -5.41
CA GLU A 190 13.07 -10.56 -4.18
C GLU A 190 14.60 -10.66 -4.24
N VAL A 191 15.16 -11.04 -5.39
CA VAL A 191 16.61 -11.09 -5.60
C VAL A 191 17.25 -9.72 -5.39
N PHE A 192 16.70 -8.66 -6.00
CA PHE A 192 17.24 -7.31 -5.85
C PHE A 192 17.08 -6.74 -4.44
N GLU A 193 15.95 -7.01 -3.76
CA GLU A 193 15.77 -6.65 -2.34
C GLU A 193 16.84 -7.32 -1.46
N GLY A 194 17.05 -8.63 -1.63
CA GLY A 194 18.06 -9.38 -0.87
C GLY A 194 19.51 -8.98 -1.18
N LEU A 195 19.75 -8.37 -2.35
CA LEU A 195 21.04 -7.76 -2.68
C LEU A 195 21.21 -6.36 -2.08
N GLY A 196 20.16 -5.74 -1.54
CA GLY A 196 20.22 -4.46 -0.83
C GLY A 196 19.66 -3.26 -1.61
N PHE A 197 18.96 -3.47 -2.73
CA PHE A 197 18.21 -2.41 -3.38
C PHE A 197 16.88 -2.16 -2.66
N SER A 198 16.40 -0.91 -2.70
CA SER A 198 14.98 -0.62 -2.50
C SER A 198 14.26 -0.89 -3.81
N VAL A 199 13.21 -1.70 -3.79
CA VAL A 199 12.58 -2.24 -4.99
C VAL A 199 11.10 -1.85 -5.06
N ARG A 200 10.64 -1.47 -6.25
CA ARG A 200 9.23 -1.31 -6.57
C ARG A 200 8.90 -2.06 -7.85
N LEU A 201 8.07 -3.09 -7.72
CA LEU A 201 7.49 -3.83 -8.85
C LEU A 201 6.34 -3.01 -9.47
N THR A 202 6.35 -2.82 -10.79
CA THR A 202 5.28 -2.08 -11.50
C THR A 202 4.06 -2.97 -11.74
N PRO A 203 2.89 -2.41 -12.13
CA PRO A 203 1.72 -3.22 -12.49
C PRO A 203 2.00 -4.11 -13.70
N GLY A 204 1.41 -5.30 -13.75
CA GLY A 204 1.63 -6.26 -14.84
C GLY A 204 1.08 -5.87 -16.23
N SER A 205 0.52 -4.67 -16.37
CA SER A 205 0.10 -4.11 -17.66
C SER A 205 0.09 -2.59 -17.57
N LYS A 206 0.34 -1.91 -18.68
CA LYS A 206 0.41 -0.43 -18.75
C LYS A 206 1.40 0.16 -17.73
N ASP A 207 2.51 -0.55 -17.55
CA ASP A 207 3.64 -0.27 -16.67
C ASP A 207 4.51 0.91 -17.13
N GLY A 208 4.33 1.33 -18.39
CA GLY A 208 5.15 2.36 -19.02
C GLY A 208 6.50 1.81 -19.51
N GLY A 209 6.55 0.52 -19.86
CA GLY A 209 7.74 -0.15 -20.41
C GLY A 209 8.85 -0.31 -19.38
N LYS A 210 8.52 -0.80 -18.19
CA LYS A 210 9.46 -1.12 -17.12
C LYS A 210 8.76 -2.01 -16.10
N ASP A 211 9.36 -3.15 -15.78
CA ASP A 211 8.78 -4.11 -14.85
C ASP A 211 9.19 -3.85 -13.40
N ILE A 212 10.43 -3.41 -13.17
CA ILE A 212 11.00 -3.20 -11.83
C ILE A 212 11.74 -1.87 -11.76
N ILE A 213 11.56 -1.14 -10.66
CA ILE A 213 12.32 0.06 -10.32
C ILE A 213 13.18 -0.22 -9.11
N LEU A 214 14.48 0.02 -9.25
CA LEU A 214 15.48 -0.15 -8.22
C LEU A 214 15.99 1.21 -7.78
N THR A 215 16.11 1.43 -6.47
CA THR A 215 16.79 2.58 -5.90
C THR A 215 17.88 2.14 -4.92
N CYS A 216 19.01 2.82 -4.96
CA CYS A 216 20.10 2.62 -4.01
C CYS A 216 20.84 3.92 -3.73
N GLN A 217 21.54 3.98 -2.60
CA GLN A 217 22.37 5.14 -2.25
C GLN A 217 23.85 4.81 -2.49
N VAL A 218 24.52 5.59 -3.33
CA VAL A 218 25.97 5.48 -3.60
C VAL A 218 26.62 6.82 -3.29
N ALA A 219 27.64 6.83 -2.43
CA ALA A 219 28.36 8.04 -2.02
C ALA A 219 27.42 9.23 -1.67
N THR A 220 26.37 8.93 -0.89
CA THR A 220 25.29 9.84 -0.46
C THR A 220 24.27 10.28 -1.52
N LYS A 221 24.44 9.93 -2.79
CA LYS A 221 23.48 10.21 -3.86
C LYS A 221 22.53 9.03 -4.08
N ASN A 222 21.27 9.33 -4.31
CA ASN A 222 20.30 8.32 -4.72
C ASN A 222 20.44 8.06 -6.22
N HIS A 223 20.55 6.80 -6.59
CA HIS A 223 20.53 6.34 -7.96
C HIS A 223 19.29 5.47 -8.18
N THR A 224 18.67 5.65 -9.35
CA THR A 224 17.49 4.90 -9.79
C THR A 224 17.83 4.12 -11.04
N TYR A 225 17.46 2.85 -11.08
CA TYR A 225 17.62 1.98 -12.24
C TYR A 225 16.30 1.32 -12.60
N TYR A 226 16.02 1.20 -13.90
CA TYR A 226 14.85 0.46 -14.39
C TYR A 226 15.27 -0.91 -14.91
N VAL A 227 14.42 -1.90 -14.69
CA VAL A 227 14.61 -3.26 -15.22
C VAL A 227 13.39 -3.62 -16.07
N GLU A 228 13.67 -4.08 -17.28
CA GLU A 228 12.68 -4.67 -18.19
C GLU A 228 12.99 -6.15 -18.37
N VAL A 229 11.98 -7.01 -18.31
CA VAL A 229 12.08 -8.45 -18.34
C VAL A 229 11.25 -8.99 -19.51
N LYS A 230 11.93 -9.50 -20.54
CA LYS A 230 11.29 -10.26 -21.63
C LYS A 230 11.46 -11.75 -21.41
N HIS A 231 10.39 -12.36 -20.90
CA HIS A 231 10.30 -13.79 -20.65
C HIS A 231 9.23 -14.44 -21.55
N TRP A 232 9.57 -14.64 -22.83
CA TRP A 232 8.65 -15.19 -23.83
C TRP A 232 8.80 -16.71 -23.97
N ARG A 233 7.90 -17.48 -23.36
CA ARG A 233 7.86 -18.97 -23.48
C ARG A 233 7.79 -19.50 -24.92
N SER A 234 7.51 -18.64 -25.91
CA SER A 234 7.54 -18.98 -27.34
C SER A 234 8.96 -19.15 -27.90
N GLY A 235 10.02 -18.90 -27.11
CA GLY A 235 11.41 -19.00 -27.55
C GLY A 235 11.87 -17.84 -28.46
N GLN A 236 11.07 -16.78 -28.55
CA GLN A 236 11.36 -15.64 -29.39
C GLN A 236 12.49 -14.78 -28.82
N ARG A 237 13.41 -14.37 -29.69
CA ARG A 237 14.50 -13.45 -29.35
C ARG A 237 14.03 -12.00 -29.43
N VAL A 238 14.59 -11.15 -28.58
CA VAL A 238 14.25 -9.73 -28.55
C VAL A 238 14.90 -8.98 -29.72
N GLY A 239 14.10 -8.19 -30.44
CA GLY A 239 14.54 -7.32 -31.53
C GLY A 239 14.87 -5.89 -31.09
N SER A 240 15.45 -5.10 -32.01
CA SER A 240 15.92 -3.72 -31.75
C SER A 240 14.82 -2.72 -31.39
N GLY A 241 13.58 -2.93 -31.85
CA GLY A 241 12.44 -2.06 -31.55
C GLY A 241 12.18 -1.97 -30.04
N ALA A 242 12.02 -3.12 -29.39
CA ALA A 242 11.74 -3.19 -27.95
C ALA A 242 12.88 -2.63 -27.09
N ILE A 243 14.14 -2.79 -27.54
CA ILE A 243 15.31 -2.20 -26.88
C ILE A 243 15.28 -0.67 -26.99
N THR A 244 14.97 -0.15 -28.19
CA THR A 244 14.87 1.29 -28.43
C THR A 244 13.76 1.92 -27.59
N GLU A 245 12.61 1.26 -27.49
CA GLU A 245 11.49 1.71 -26.65
C GLU A 245 11.91 1.85 -25.18
N PHE A 246 12.55 0.83 -24.61
CA PHE A 246 13.02 0.89 -23.23
C PHE A 246 14.09 1.95 -23.00
N LEU A 247 15.03 2.08 -23.94
CA LEU A 247 16.05 3.12 -23.87
C LEU A 247 15.43 4.54 -23.87
N ASN A 248 14.37 4.76 -24.66
CA ASN A 248 13.65 6.02 -24.66
C ASN A 248 12.98 6.29 -23.31
N VAL A 249 12.47 5.27 -22.62
CA VAL A 249 11.92 5.41 -21.25
C VAL A 249 13.01 5.90 -20.29
N ILE A 250 14.19 5.28 -20.30
CA ILE A 250 15.33 5.67 -19.44
C ILE A 250 15.74 7.13 -19.69
N ILE A 251 15.88 7.51 -20.98
CA ILE A 251 16.31 8.85 -21.37
C ILE A 251 15.27 9.90 -20.99
N ASN A 252 13.99 9.66 -21.31
CA ASN A 252 12.91 10.62 -21.09
C ASN A 252 12.62 10.83 -19.60
N GLU A 253 12.72 9.79 -18.79
CA GLU A 253 12.53 9.86 -17.34
C GLU A 253 13.81 10.23 -16.57
N GLN A 254 14.93 10.48 -17.27
CA GLN A 254 16.22 10.88 -16.70
C GLN A 254 16.75 9.92 -15.62
N ILE A 255 16.66 8.63 -15.90
CA ILE A 255 17.05 7.55 -14.98
C ILE A 255 18.55 7.24 -15.13
N ASP A 256 19.22 6.89 -14.03
CA ASP A 256 20.68 6.67 -14.01
C ASP A 256 21.13 5.51 -14.90
N GLY A 257 20.25 4.55 -15.15
CA GLY A 257 20.42 3.54 -16.18
C GLY A 257 19.36 2.46 -16.15
N GLY A 258 19.57 1.41 -16.92
CA GLY A 258 18.67 0.27 -16.92
C GLY A 258 19.32 -1.05 -17.27
N LEU A 259 18.61 -2.11 -16.90
CA LEU A 259 18.95 -3.50 -17.20
C LEU A 259 17.80 -4.11 -18.00
N TYR A 260 18.08 -4.50 -19.24
CA TYR A 260 17.15 -5.29 -20.04
C TYR A 260 17.49 -6.76 -19.85
N LEU A 261 16.52 -7.60 -19.49
CA LEU A 261 16.70 -9.03 -19.31
C LEU A 261 15.90 -9.79 -20.38
N SER A 262 16.53 -10.78 -21.01
CA SER A 262 15.87 -11.71 -21.93
C SER A 262 16.32 -13.14 -21.69
N THR A 263 15.42 -14.02 -21.26
CA THR A 263 15.76 -15.44 -21.00
C THR A 263 16.03 -16.22 -22.28
N TYR A 264 15.46 -15.81 -23.41
CA TYR A 264 15.71 -16.44 -24.73
C TYR A 264 16.74 -15.68 -25.58
N GLY A 265 17.33 -14.62 -25.01
CA GLY A 265 18.38 -13.83 -25.64
C GLY A 265 17.87 -12.80 -26.65
N TYR A 266 18.81 -12.31 -27.47
CA TYR A 266 18.63 -11.16 -28.35
C TYR A 266 18.94 -11.53 -29.80
N CYS A 267 18.31 -10.85 -30.75
CA CYS A 267 18.70 -10.90 -32.14
C CYS A 267 20.11 -10.27 -32.29
N SER A 268 20.99 -10.88 -33.09
CA SER A 268 22.41 -10.48 -33.15
C SER A 268 22.63 -8.99 -33.46
N ASN A 269 21.79 -8.43 -34.33
CA ASN A 269 21.84 -7.02 -34.75
C ASN A 269 21.24 -6.02 -33.75
N SER A 270 20.55 -6.48 -32.70
CA SER A 270 19.75 -5.60 -31.84
C SER A 270 20.58 -4.81 -30.82
N ILE A 271 21.71 -5.38 -30.37
CA ILE A 271 22.64 -4.74 -29.43
C ILE A 271 23.76 -4.00 -30.19
N GLU A 272 24.18 -4.54 -31.34
CA GLU A 272 25.26 -3.98 -32.15
C GLU A 272 24.97 -2.54 -32.61
N SER A 273 23.71 -2.20 -32.87
CA SER A 273 23.29 -0.87 -33.30
C SER A 273 23.39 0.23 -32.22
N LEU A 274 23.69 -0.12 -30.97
CA LEU A 274 23.77 0.85 -29.87
C LEU A 274 25.13 1.54 -29.83
N THR A 275 25.11 2.86 -29.66
CA THR A 275 26.31 3.68 -29.44
C THR A 275 26.96 3.38 -28.08
N GLU A 276 28.22 3.76 -27.90
CA GLU A 276 28.93 3.57 -26.63
C GLU A 276 28.23 4.24 -25.44
N ILE A 277 27.63 5.41 -25.65
CA ILE A 277 26.87 6.14 -24.63
C ILE A 277 25.63 5.34 -24.23
N GLN A 278 24.87 4.84 -25.22
CA GLN A 278 23.67 4.05 -24.96
C GLN A 278 23.99 2.74 -24.24
N ARG A 279 25.11 2.09 -24.57
CA ARG A 279 25.59 0.89 -23.86
C ARG A 279 26.00 1.19 -22.42
N LYS A 280 26.43 2.41 -22.10
CA LYS A 280 26.71 2.81 -20.70
C LYS A 280 25.42 3.00 -19.90
N SER A 281 24.37 3.53 -20.52
CA SER A 281 23.07 3.76 -19.87
C SER A 281 22.17 2.53 -19.80
N LEU A 282 22.30 1.58 -20.74
CA LEU A 282 21.47 0.38 -20.81
C LEU A 282 22.34 -0.87 -20.98
N ARG A 283 22.21 -1.81 -20.04
CA ARG A 283 22.89 -3.12 -20.06
C ARG A 283 21.94 -4.26 -20.37
N PHE A 284 22.47 -5.34 -20.93
CA PHE A 284 21.69 -6.48 -21.41
C PHE A 284 22.09 -7.75 -20.67
N GLY A 285 21.12 -8.42 -20.06
CA GLY A 285 21.32 -9.72 -19.41
C GLY A 285 20.54 -10.81 -20.10
N THR A 286 21.16 -11.98 -20.24
CA THR A 286 20.48 -13.19 -20.73
C THR A 286 20.03 -14.06 -19.56
N GLU A 287 19.58 -15.28 -19.83
CA GLU A 287 19.37 -16.34 -18.83
C GLU A 287 20.53 -16.43 -17.82
N ASN A 288 21.78 -16.38 -18.31
CA ASN A 288 22.95 -16.47 -17.45
C ASN A 288 23.02 -15.33 -16.42
N LYS A 289 22.59 -14.12 -16.79
CA LYS A 289 22.53 -12.99 -15.86
C LYS A 289 21.54 -13.28 -14.73
N VAL A 290 20.36 -13.82 -15.04
CA VAL A 290 19.36 -14.22 -14.04
C VAL A 290 19.94 -15.25 -13.06
N VAL A 291 20.64 -16.26 -13.58
CA VAL A 291 21.31 -17.28 -12.75
C VAL A 291 22.38 -16.66 -11.84
N THR A 292 23.22 -15.76 -12.36
CA THR A 292 24.27 -15.10 -11.54
C THR A 292 23.68 -14.18 -10.46
N LEU A 293 22.56 -13.52 -10.71
CA LEU A 293 21.83 -12.74 -9.70
C LEU A 293 21.29 -13.65 -8.59
N CYS A 294 20.69 -14.79 -8.94
CA CYS A 294 20.25 -15.81 -8.00
C CYS A 294 21.40 -16.34 -7.12
N GLN A 295 22.57 -16.61 -7.72
CA GLN A 295 23.76 -17.04 -6.98
C GLN A 295 24.22 -15.97 -5.98
N SER A 296 24.19 -14.71 -6.38
CA SER A 296 24.59 -13.57 -5.54
C SER A 296 23.63 -13.37 -4.38
N TYR A 297 22.32 -13.53 -4.60
CA TYR A 297 21.30 -13.51 -3.56
C TYR A 297 21.53 -14.59 -2.50
N VAL A 298 21.73 -15.86 -2.91
CA VAL A 298 21.96 -16.94 -1.94
C VAL A 298 23.22 -16.71 -1.11
N LYS A 299 24.29 -16.18 -1.73
CA LYS A 299 25.51 -15.79 -1.01
C LYS A 299 25.24 -14.69 0.02
N ALA A 300 24.54 -13.62 -0.36
CA ALA A 300 24.18 -12.52 0.54
C ALA A 300 23.32 -13.02 1.73
N MET A 301 22.29 -13.82 1.45
CA MET A 301 21.36 -14.34 2.46
C MET A 301 21.99 -15.39 3.41
N SER A 302 23.08 -16.05 3.00
CA SER A 302 23.81 -16.99 3.86
C SER A 302 24.63 -16.32 4.96
N GLY A 303 24.73 -14.98 4.97
CA GLY A 303 25.52 -14.21 5.95
C GLY A 303 27.04 -14.34 5.77
N ILE A 304 27.50 -15.05 4.74
CA ILE A 304 28.91 -15.29 4.42
C ILE A 304 29.49 -14.16 3.55
N TRP A 305 28.65 -13.24 3.04
CA TRP A 305 29.08 -12.26 2.07
C TRP A 305 28.63 -10.83 2.44
N ALA A 306 29.59 -9.98 2.79
CA ALA A 306 29.47 -8.55 2.57
C ALA A 306 29.93 -8.30 1.12
N PRO A 307 29.09 -7.75 0.23
CA PRO A 307 29.52 -7.52 -1.14
C PRO A 307 30.67 -6.50 -1.14
N ASP A 308 31.87 -6.93 -1.60
CA ASP A 308 32.99 -6.03 -1.85
C ASP A 308 32.71 -5.05 -3.01
N LYS A 309 31.66 -5.33 -3.79
CA LYS A 309 31.23 -4.57 -4.97
C LYS A 309 30.11 -3.60 -4.62
N LEU A 310 30.12 -2.42 -5.24
CA LEU A 310 29.01 -1.48 -5.14
C LEU A 310 27.76 -2.05 -5.84
N LEU A 311 26.56 -1.70 -5.38
CA LEU A 311 25.29 -2.20 -5.94
C LEU A 311 25.17 -2.03 -7.47
N PRO A 312 25.56 -0.90 -8.10
CA PRO A 312 25.55 -0.77 -9.56
C PRO A 312 26.49 -1.75 -10.27
N GLU A 313 27.61 -2.13 -9.65
CA GLU A 313 28.54 -3.11 -10.21
C GLU A 313 27.91 -4.51 -10.19
N VAL A 314 27.19 -4.87 -9.12
CA VAL A 314 26.41 -6.12 -9.05
C VAL A 314 25.32 -6.14 -10.12
N LEU A 315 24.64 -5.01 -10.33
CA LEU A 315 23.59 -4.88 -11.35
C LEU A 315 24.13 -5.16 -12.75
N TYR A 316 25.31 -4.63 -13.09
CA TYR A 316 25.89 -4.72 -14.44
C TYR A 316 26.94 -5.82 -14.63
N ASP A 317 27.27 -6.60 -13.60
CA ASP A 317 28.19 -7.74 -13.74
C ASP A 317 27.63 -8.78 -14.72
N ASN A 318 28.47 -9.40 -15.55
CA ASN A 318 28.05 -10.43 -16.52
C ASN A 318 26.91 -10.01 -17.48
N THR A 319 26.81 -8.72 -17.81
CA THR A 319 25.95 -8.24 -18.92
C THR A 319 26.71 -8.20 -20.24
N LEU A 320 26.00 -8.24 -21.37
CA LEU A 320 26.56 -8.19 -22.73
C LEU A 320 27.13 -6.80 -23.10
#